data_AF-A0A657ITW4-F1
#
_entry.id   AF-A0A657ITW4-F1
#
_cell.length_a   1.000
_cell.length_b   1.000
_cell.length_c   1.000
_cell.angle_alpha   90.00
_cell.angle_beta   90.00
_cell.angle_gamma   90.00
#
_symmetry.space_group_name_H-M   'P 1'
#
loop_
_entity.id
_entity.type
_entity.pdbx_description
1 polymer ?
#
loop_
_entity_poly.entity_id
_entity_poly.type
_entity_poly.pdbx_seq_one_letter_code
_entity_poly.pdbx_strand_id
1 'polypeptide(L)'
;MLGIMNGTTNFILDAMHTTGADFDDALAEAQRLGYAEADPTADVEGHDAAAKAAIVASLAFHAEFTLEDVHCEGITGITAADVAAAQAEGCVIKLLAVCERLEEGVSIRVHPTLVPNEHPLAACAGPSTPCSSTPATPAS
;
A
#
# COMPACT_ATOMS: atom_id res chain seq x y z
N MET A 1 -1.13 -9.09 -9.95
CA MET A 1 -0.90 -7.64 -10.04
C MET A 1 -0.56 -7.14 -8.66
N LEU A 2 0.49 -6.33 -8.55
CA LEU A 2 0.95 -5.72 -7.32
C LEU A 2 1.05 -4.21 -7.53
N GLY A 3 0.57 -3.39 -6.61
CA GLY A 3 0.77 -1.94 -6.72
C GLY A 3 0.38 -1.13 -5.50
N ILE A 4 0.90 0.10 -5.45
CA ILE A 4 0.54 1.11 -4.44
C ILE A 4 -0.65 1.89 -5.00
N MET A 5 -1.77 1.92 -4.26
CA MET A 5 -3.03 2.50 -4.76
C MET A 5 -3.51 3.73 -3.97
N ASN A 6 -2.81 4.11 -2.90
CA ASN A 6 -3.18 5.24 -2.06
C ASN A 6 -1.96 6.13 -1.76
N GLY A 7 -2.06 7.41 -2.14
CA GLY A 7 -0.95 8.37 -2.06
C GLY A 7 -0.70 8.88 -0.64
N THR A 8 -1.75 9.03 0.16
CA THR A 8 -1.69 9.53 1.54
C THR A 8 -0.97 8.55 2.44
N THR A 9 -1.32 7.27 2.40
CA THR A 9 -0.62 6.21 3.13
C THR A 9 0.81 6.03 2.66
N ASN A 10 1.09 6.14 1.35
CA ASN A 10 2.45 6.10 0.84
C ASN A 10 3.29 7.25 1.40
N PHE A 11 2.73 8.47 1.44
CA PHE A 11 3.42 9.63 2.02
C PHE A 11 3.72 9.42 3.51
N ILE A 12 2.75 8.94 4.29
CA ILE A 12 2.91 8.72 5.73
C ILE A 12 4.03 7.69 5.98
N LEU A 13 4.00 6.55 5.30
CA LEU A 13 5.02 5.51 5.45
C LEU A 13 6.41 6.00 4.99
N ASP A 14 6.48 6.79 3.91
CA ASP A 14 7.73 7.43 3.46
C ASP A 14 8.27 8.44 4.48
N ALA A 15 7.40 9.24 5.09
CA ALA A 15 7.78 10.19 6.14
C ALA A 15 8.31 9.46 7.38
N MET A 16 7.63 8.41 7.84
CA MET A 16 8.11 7.56 8.94
C MET A 16 9.47 6.94 8.61
N HIS A 17 9.64 6.41 7.38
CA HIS A 17 10.90 5.82 6.94
C HIS A 17 12.04 6.85 6.90
N THR A 18 11.82 8.01 6.30
CA THR A 18 12.89 9.00 6.08
C THR A 18 13.28 9.77 7.33
N THR A 19 12.33 10.00 8.24
CA THR A 19 12.54 10.85 9.43
C THR A 19 12.66 10.05 10.72
N GLY A 20 12.17 8.80 10.74
CA GLY A 20 12.02 8.01 11.97
C GLY A 20 10.86 8.48 12.86
N ALA A 21 9.94 9.29 12.34
CA ALA A 21 8.77 9.78 13.08
C ALA A 21 7.77 8.66 13.40
N ASP A 22 7.02 8.85 14.47
CA ASP A 22 5.86 8.02 14.79
C ASP A 22 4.70 8.29 13.81
N PHE A 23 3.75 7.34 13.75
CA PHE A 23 2.61 7.41 12.84
C PHE A 23 1.81 8.71 13.00
N ASP A 24 1.49 9.10 14.23
CA ASP A 24 0.68 10.28 14.52
C ASP A 24 1.36 11.58 14.04
N ASP A 25 2.68 11.67 14.21
CA ASP A 25 3.47 12.82 13.75
C ASP A 25 3.53 12.89 12.22
N ALA A 26 3.74 11.74 11.57
CA ALA A 26 3.74 11.63 10.11
C ALA A 26 2.36 11.95 9.51
N LEU A 27 1.28 11.52 10.16
CA LEU A 27 -0.09 11.85 9.78
C LEU A 27 -0.37 13.35 9.95
N ALA A 28 0.01 13.94 11.09
CA ALA A 28 -0.15 15.37 11.34
C ALA A 28 0.59 16.21 10.29
N GLU A 29 1.80 15.79 9.90
CA GLU A 29 2.55 16.45 8.82
C GLU A 29 1.85 16.28 7.46
N ALA A 30 1.33 15.09 7.15
CA ALA A 30 0.56 14.85 5.94
C ALA A 30 -0.68 15.77 5.87
N GLN A 31 -1.39 15.96 6.98
CA GLN A 31 -2.52 16.89 7.07
C GLN A 31 -2.07 18.35 6.89
N ARG A 32 -0.98 18.75 7.54
CA ARG A 32 -0.43 20.11 7.44
C ARG A 32 -0.02 20.48 6.01
N LEU A 33 0.50 19.51 5.27
CA LEU A 33 0.90 19.67 3.86
C LEU A 33 -0.29 19.50 2.88
N GLY A 34 -1.47 19.11 3.37
CA GLY A 34 -2.66 18.90 2.55
C GLY A 34 -2.67 17.57 1.78
N TYR A 35 -1.85 16.59 2.18
CA TYR A 35 -1.87 15.23 1.64
C TYR A 35 -2.90 14.32 2.31
N ALA A 36 -3.29 14.61 3.54
CA ALA A 36 -4.36 13.91 4.26
C ALA A 36 -5.48 14.90 4.61
N GLU A 37 -6.73 14.44 4.55
CA GLU A 37 -7.88 15.20 5.03
C GLU A 37 -7.95 15.20 6.57
N ALA A 38 -8.85 16.02 7.12
CA ALA A 38 -9.07 16.09 8.57
C ALA A 38 -9.57 14.75 9.13
N ASP A 39 -10.39 14.03 8.37
CA ASP A 39 -10.76 12.64 8.62
C ASP A 39 -10.08 11.75 7.56
N PRO A 40 -8.90 11.16 7.88
CA PRO A 40 -8.13 10.37 6.94
C PRO A 40 -8.53 8.88 6.94
N THR A 41 -9.64 8.51 7.56
CA THR A 41 -10.03 7.10 7.81
C THR A 41 -10.02 6.27 6.54
N ALA A 42 -10.57 6.80 5.44
CA ALA A 42 -10.62 6.09 4.15
C ALA A 42 -9.23 5.74 3.59
N ASP A 43 -8.23 6.57 3.88
CA ASP A 43 -6.85 6.35 3.47
C ASP A 43 -6.14 5.39 4.44
N VAL A 44 -6.09 5.73 5.73
CA VAL A 44 -5.24 5.03 6.71
C VAL A 44 -5.74 3.65 7.09
N GLU A 45 -7.05 3.38 6.94
CA GLU A 45 -7.63 2.04 7.10
C GLU A 45 -7.62 1.23 5.78
N GLY A 46 -7.12 1.83 4.69
CA GLY A 46 -6.92 1.16 3.40
C GLY A 46 -8.17 1.05 2.51
N HIS A 47 -9.30 1.62 2.90
CA HIS A 47 -10.57 1.52 2.16
C HIS A 47 -10.51 2.09 0.73
N ASP A 48 -9.83 3.22 0.54
CA ASP A 48 -9.63 3.82 -0.78
C ASP A 48 -8.78 2.89 -1.69
N ALA A 49 -7.70 2.31 -1.14
CA ALA A 49 -6.91 1.33 -1.86
C ALA A 49 -7.71 0.05 -2.17
N ALA A 50 -8.55 -0.42 -1.26
CA ALA A 50 -9.40 -1.59 -1.46
C ALA A 50 -10.44 -1.37 -2.55
N ALA A 51 -11.10 -0.21 -2.58
CA ALA A 51 -12.05 0.16 -3.62
C ALA A 51 -11.38 0.19 -5.00
N LYS A 52 -10.19 0.78 -5.09
CA LYS A 52 -9.38 0.79 -6.32
C LYS A 52 -8.95 -0.62 -6.72
N ALA A 53 -8.54 -1.46 -5.77
CA ALA A 53 -8.14 -2.84 -6.02
C ALA A 53 -9.29 -3.67 -6.60
N ALA A 54 -10.51 -3.56 -6.04
CA ALA A 54 -11.69 -4.25 -6.55
C ALA A 54 -12.02 -3.86 -8.01
N ILE A 55 -11.97 -2.56 -8.32
CA ILE A 55 -12.20 -2.06 -9.70
C ILE A 55 -11.14 -2.60 -10.66
N VAL A 56 -9.86 -2.47 -10.28
CA VAL A 56 -8.75 -2.91 -11.14
C VAL A 56 -8.75 -4.43 -11.33
N ALA A 57 -9.02 -5.20 -10.29
CA ALA A 57 -9.18 -6.65 -10.38
C ALA A 57 -10.35 -7.04 -11.28
N SER A 58 -11.47 -6.33 -11.18
CA SER A 58 -12.65 -6.58 -12.01
C SER A 58 -12.33 -6.44 -13.50
N LEU A 59 -11.59 -5.38 -13.84
CA LEU A 59 -11.11 -5.13 -15.20
C LEU A 59 -10.05 -6.16 -15.64
N ALA A 60 -9.12 -6.53 -14.78
CA ALA A 60 -8.04 -7.45 -15.11
C ALA A 60 -8.52 -8.89 -15.31
N PHE A 61 -9.52 -9.33 -14.54
CA PHE A 61 -9.98 -10.72 -14.51
C PHE A 61 -11.34 -10.94 -15.17
N HIS A 62 -11.99 -9.88 -15.68
CA HIS A 62 -13.30 -9.93 -16.34
C HIS A 62 -14.38 -10.57 -15.45
N ALA A 63 -14.38 -10.20 -14.17
CA ALA A 63 -15.33 -10.64 -13.16
C ALA A 63 -15.73 -9.45 -12.29
N GLU A 64 -16.86 -9.50 -11.59
CA GLU A 64 -17.25 -8.44 -10.66
C GLU A 64 -16.71 -8.73 -9.26
N PHE A 65 -16.01 -7.75 -8.68
CA PHE A 65 -15.57 -7.76 -7.29
C PHE A 65 -16.06 -6.50 -6.59
N THR A 66 -16.45 -6.67 -5.33
CA THR A 66 -16.88 -5.62 -4.43
C THR A 66 -15.85 -5.41 -3.32
N LEU A 67 -16.05 -4.39 -2.48
CA LEU A 67 -15.21 -4.17 -1.30
C LEU A 67 -15.21 -5.35 -0.32
N GLU A 68 -16.33 -6.09 -0.24
CA GLU A 68 -16.46 -7.26 0.63
C GLU A 68 -15.56 -8.43 0.18
N ASP A 69 -15.15 -8.44 -1.09
CA ASP A 69 -14.25 -9.42 -1.67
C ASP A 69 -12.76 -9.10 -1.43
N VAL A 70 -12.46 -7.94 -0.82
CA VAL A 70 -11.09 -7.46 -0.58
C VAL A 70 -10.73 -7.59 0.88
N HIS A 71 -9.69 -8.37 1.19
CA HIS A 71 -9.07 -8.31 2.51
C HIS A 71 -8.37 -6.97 2.69
N CYS A 72 -8.73 -6.20 3.71
CA CYS A 72 -8.20 -4.85 3.93
C CYS A 72 -7.62 -4.70 5.34
N GLU A 73 -6.35 -4.30 5.41
CA GLU A 73 -5.65 -3.92 6.63
C GLU A 73 -4.96 -2.57 6.39
N GLY A 74 -5.20 -1.63 7.31
CA GLY A 74 -4.65 -0.28 7.26
C GLY A 74 -3.20 -0.18 7.73
N ILE A 75 -2.74 1.07 7.89
CA ILE A 75 -1.37 1.40 8.36
C ILE A 75 -1.34 1.91 9.81
N THR A 76 -2.49 2.04 10.48
CA THR A 76 -2.62 2.62 11.82
C THR A 76 -1.89 1.82 12.92
N GLY A 77 -1.62 0.54 12.68
CA GLY A 77 -0.84 -0.31 13.58
C GLY A 77 0.68 -0.26 13.40
N ILE A 78 1.18 0.43 12.37
CA ILE A 78 2.62 0.49 12.06
C ILE A 78 3.32 1.46 13.00
N THR A 79 4.38 1.00 13.68
CA THR A 79 5.18 1.82 14.59
C THR A 79 6.51 2.26 13.96
N ALA A 80 7.13 3.30 14.53
CA ALA A 80 8.48 3.69 14.14
C ALA A 80 9.50 2.54 14.37
N ALA A 81 9.27 1.69 15.37
CA ALA A 81 10.11 0.52 15.63
C ALA A 81 10.01 -0.52 14.51
N ASP A 82 8.81 -0.77 13.96
CA ASP A 82 8.61 -1.67 12.82
C ASP A 82 9.31 -1.13 11.58
N VAL A 83 9.21 0.18 11.33
CA VAL A 83 9.88 0.85 10.22
C VAL A 83 11.40 0.76 10.36
N ALA A 84 11.94 0.99 11.55
CA ALA A 84 13.38 0.86 11.82
C ALA A 84 13.87 -0.59 11.67
N ALA A 85 13.08 -1.56 12.11
CA ALA A 85 13.38 -2.98 11.91
C ALA A 85 13.38 -3.35 10.42
N ALA A 86 12.39 -2.88 9.65
CA ALA A 86 12.34 -3.07 8.21
C ALA A 86 13.58 -2.48 7.50
N GLN A 87 14.00 -1.28 7.91
CA GLN A 87 15.20 -0.62 7.40
C GLN A 87 16.47 -1.44 7.66
N ALA A 88 16.61 -1.99 8.87
CA ALA A 88 17.77 -2.81 9.24
C ALA A 88 17.89 -4.07 8.36
N GLU A 89 16.76 -4.61 7.90
CA GLU A 89 16.66 -5.76 6.98
C GLU A 89 16.70 -5.35 5.49
N GLY A 90 17.01 -4.09 5.17
CA GLY A 90 17.09 -3.61 3.78
C GLY A 90 15.74 -3.52 3.07
N CYS A 91 14.67 -3.30 3.81
CA CYS A 91 13.30 -3.21 3.32
C CYS A 91 12.64 -1.86 3.69
N VAL A 92 11.55 -1.56 2.98
CA VAL A 92 10.58 -0.49 3.30
C VAL A 92 9.21 -1.09 3.56
N ILE A 93 8.40 -0.44 4.39
CA ILE A 93 6.98 -0.80 4.55
C ILE A 93 6.16 0.00 3.54
N LYS A 94 5.31 -0.68 2.77
CA LYS A 94 4.37 -0.07 1.81
C LYS A 94 2.98 -0.68 1.97
N LEU A 95 1.93 0.12 1.82
CA LEU A 95 0.56 -0.40 1.70
C LEU A 95 0.34 -0.88 0.26
N LEU A 96 0.30 -2.20 0.07
CA LEU A 96 0.19 -2.80 -1.27
C LEU A 96 -1.19 -3.38 -1.50
N ALA A 97 -1.73 -3.11 -2.69
CA ALA A 97 -2.82 -3.87 -3.27
C ALA A 97 -2.26 -5.04 -4.09
N VAL A 98 -2.67 -6.26 -3.75
CA VAL A 98 -2.29 -7.50 -4.41
C VAL A 98 -3.52 -8.18 -4.94
N CYS A 99 -3.55 -8.39 -6.26
CA CYS A 99 -4.61 -9.12 -6.94
C CYS A 99 -4.00 -10.31 -7.68
N GLU A 100 -4.29 -11.54 -7.26
CA GLU A 100 -3.69 -12.74 -7.82
C GLU A 100 -4.74 -13.77 -8.22
N ARG A 101 -4.50 -14.45 -9.34
CA ARG A 101 -5.32 -15.58 -9.74
C ARG A 101 -4.83 -16.81 -8.98
N LEU A 102 -5.74 -17.48 -8.29
CA LEU A 102 -5.49 -18.74 -7.60
C LEU A 102 -5.94 -19.91 -8.50
N GLU A 103 -5.69 -21.15 -8.05
CA GLU A 103 -6.24 -22.35 -8.70
C GLU A 103 -7.77 -22.27 -8.77
N GLU A 104 -8.40 -21.77 -7.71
CA GLU A 104 -9.83 -21.46 -7.65
C GLU A 104 -10.04 -19.98 -7.33
N GLY A 105 -10.44 -19.20 -8.35
CA GLY A 105 -10.84 -17.80 -8.19
C GLY A 105 -9.69 -16.78 -8.21
N VAL A 106 -9.94 -15.65 -7.56
CA VAL A 106 -9.03 -14.50 -7.48
C VAL A 106 -8.96 -14.06 -6.02
N SER A 107 -7.75 -13.88 -5.51
CA SER A 107 -7.51 -13.25 -4.21
C SER A 107 -7.21 -11.76 -4.41
N ILE A 108 -7.89 -10.90 -3.67
CA ILE A 108 -7.65 -9.45 -3.63
C ILE A 108 -7.39 -9.05 -2.19
N ARG A 109 -6.24 -8.40 -1.95
CA ARG A 109 -5.83 -7.96 -0.61
C ARG A 109 -5.13 -6.61 -0.65
N VAL A 110 -5.34 -5.82 0.40
CA VAL A 110 -4.66 -4.56 0.70
C VAL A 110 -4.11 -4.67 2.12
N HIS A 111 -2.79 -4.61 2.28
CA HIS A 111 -2.17 -4.68 3.60
C HIS A 111 -0.75 -4.11 3.58
N PRO A 112 -0.22 -3.67 4.75
CA PRO A 112 1.19 -3.33 4.88
C PRO A 112 2.08 -4.50 4.48
N THR A 113 3.12 -4.23 3.71
CA THR A 113 4.03 -5.25 3.17
C THR A 113 5.47 -4.75 3.24
N LEU A 114 6.38 -5.62 3.64
CA LEU A 114 7.82 -5.40 3.53
C LEU A 114 8.25 -5.55 2.07
N VAL A 115 8.84 -4.50 1.51
CA VAL A 115 9.32 -4.46 0.13
C VAL A 115 10.84 -4.26 0.17
N PRO A 116 11.64 -5.17 -0.41
CA PRO A 116 13.08 -5.00 -0.51
C PRO A 116 13.44 -3.72 -1.26
N ASN A 117 14.49 -3.01 -0.82
CA ASN A 117 14.91 -1.74 -1.43
C ASN A 117 15.23 -1.83 -2.93
N GLU A 118 15.61 -3.02 -3.41
CA GLU A 118 15.91 -3.29 -4.82
C GLU A 118 14.64 -3.45 -5.69
N HIS A 119 13.48 -3.68 -5.07
CA HIS A 119 12.23 -3.88 -5.80
C HIS A 119 11.70 -2.54 -6.34
N PRO A 120 11.21 -2.45 -7.59
CA PRO A 120 10.77 -1.18 -8.19
C PRO A 120 9.71 -0.41 -7.37
N LEU A 121 8.84 -1.13 -6.66
CA LEU A 121 7.83 -0.50 -5.79
C LEU A 121 8.42 0.18 -4.55
N ALA A 122 9.62 -0.21 -4.09
CA ALA A 122 10.30 0.47 -3.00
C ALA A 122 10.69 1.90 -3.39
N ALA A 123 11.05 2.13 -4.66
CA ALA A 123 11.44 3.43 -5.18
C ALA A 123 10.24 4.37 -5.46
N CYS A 124 9.00 3.91 -5.30
CA CYS A 124 7.81 4.72 -5.49
C CYS A 124 7.60 5.66 -4.30
N ALA A 125 8.10 6.89 -4.44
CA ALA A 125 8.04 7.92 -3.41
C ALA A 125 6.88 8.90 -3.61
N GLY A 126 6.23 9.29 -2.51
CA GLY A 126 5.26 10.39 -2.48
C GLY A 126 3.85 10.05 -2.99
N PRO A 127 2.96 11.06 -3.02
CA PRO A 127 1.50 10.86 -3.10
C PRO A 127 0.94 10.65 -4.51
N SER A 128 1.76 10.76 -5.55
CA SER A 128 1.30 10.99 -6.93
C SER A 128 1.54 9.84 -7.91
N THR A 129 1.93 8.63 -7.48
CA THR A 129 2.20 7.54 -8.44
C THR A 129 1.55 6.21 -8.03
N PRO A 130 0.43 5.82 -8.66
CA PRO A 130 0.06 4.42 -8.72
C PRO A 130 1.13 3.67 -9.52
N CYS A 131 2.00 2.95 -8.81
CA CYS A 131 3.03 2.12 -9.43
C CYS A 131 2.56 0.66 -9.39
N SER A 132 2.66 -0.05 -10.51
CA SER A 132 2.35 -1.48 -10.56
C SER A 132 3.54 -2.27 -11.06
N SER A 133 3.81 -3.42 -10.45
CA SER A 133 4.73 -4.42 -10.98
C SER A 133 3.93 -5.67 -11.36
N THR A 134 4.17 -6.15 -12.58
CA THR A 134 3.73 -7.48 -13.00
C THR A 134 4.86 -8.44 -12.64
N PRO A 135 4.61 -9.53 -11.87
CA PRO A 135 5.62 -10.56 -11.71
C PRO A 135 5.98 -11.11 -13.10
N ALA A 136 7.26 -11.16 -13.42
CA ALA A 136 7.72 -11.81 -14.65
C ALA A 136 7.33 -13.28 -14.59
N THR A 137 6.58 -13.76 -15.58
CA THR A 137 6.32 -15.19 -15.76
C THR A 137 7.67 -15.90 -15.88
N PRO A 138 7.99 -16.91 -15.05
CA PRO A 138 9.19 -17.70 -15.28
C PRO A 138 9.05 -18.37 -16.65
N ALA A 139 10.02 -18.11 -17.53
CA ALA A 139 10.09 -18.79 -18.80
C ALA A 139 10.23 -20.30 -18.53
N SER A 140 9.30 -21.08 -19.08
CA SER A 140 9.38 -22.55 -19.13
C SER A 140 10.48 -23.01 -20.07
#